data_AF-A0A7W1H0K4-F1
#
_entry.id   AF-A0A7W1H0K4-F1
#
_cell.length_a   1.000
_cell.length_b   1.000
_cell.length_c   1.000
_cell.angle_alpha   90.00
_cell.angle_beta   90.00
_cell.angle_gamma   90.00
#
_symmetry.space_group_name_H-M   'P 1'
#
loop_
_entity.id
_entity.type
_entity.pdbx_description
1 polymer ?
#
loop_
_entity_poly.entity_id
_entity_poly.type
_entity_poly.pdbx_seq_one_letter_code
_entity_poly.pdbx_strand_id
1 'polypeptide(L)' 'MRSASAGFNSWSECADARGLPDDPEFRSAFVAYLEWRSRLAVMNSQDGAAPVLDQPMPKWGWGEVGGPYRG' A
#
# COMPACT_ATOMS: atom_id res chain seq x y z
N MET A 1 2.02 9.19 -33.71
CA MET A 1 1.72 10.12 -32.61
C MET A 1 0.88 9.40 -31.55
N ARG A 2 1.53 8.83 -30.53
CA ARG A 2 0.99 8.64 -29.17
C ARG A 2 2.19 8.78 -28.24
N SER A 3 2.35 9.98 -27.67
CA SER A 3 3.28 10.23 -26.58
C SER A 3 2.56 9.75 -25.32
N ALA A 4 2.99 8.62 -24.77
CA ALA A 4 2.64 8.22 -23.40
C ALA A 4 3.76 8.77 -22.51
N SER A 5 3.53 9.92 -21.91
CA SER A 5 4.40 10.45 -20.87
C SER A 5 4.15 9.67 -19.57
N ALA A 6 5.18 8.91 -19.17
CA ALA A 6 5.64 8.56 -17.83
C ALA A 6 4.62 8.27 -16.70
N GLY A 7 4.76 7.09 -16.06
CA GLY A 7 4.32 6.92 -14.68
C GLY A 7 4.24 5.46 -14.24
N PHE A 8 5.34 4.93 -13.70
CA PHE A 8 5.48 3.75 -12.82
C PHE A 8 4.69 2.47 -13.16
N ASN A 9 5.41 1.38 -13.41
CA ASN A 9 4.89 0.03 -13.68
C ASN A 9 4.69 -0.81 -12.41
N SER A 10 5.16 -0.37 -11.24
CA SER A 10 4.96 -1.06 -9.96
C SER A 10 4.81 -0.12 -8.77
N TRP A 11 4.18 -0.61 -7.68
CA TRP A 11 4.06 0.13 -6.41
C TRP A 11 5.41 0.49 -5.81
N SER A 12 6.42 -0.35 -6.03
CA SER A 12 7.80 -0.10 -5.59
C SER A 12 8.42 1.08 -6.32
N GLU A 13 8.28 1.14 -7.64
CA GLU A 13 8.78 2.27 -8.43
C GLU A 13 8.09 3.60 -8.04
N CYS A 14 6.78 3.55 -7.75
CA CYS A 14 6.05 4.70 -7.20
C CYS A 14 6.64 5.14 -5.85
N ALA A 15 6.93 4.19 -4.96
CA ALA A 15 7.49 4.47 -3.65
C ALA A 15 8.89 5.08 -3.75
N ASP A 16 9.72 4.60 -4.69
CA ASP A 16 11.04 5.17 -4.99
C ASP A 16 10.93 6.62 -5.47
N ALA A 17 10.04 6.88 -6.42
CA ALA A 17 9.86 8.22 -6.97
C ALA A 17 9.28 9.22 -5.98
N ARG A 18 8.68 8.75 -4.89
CA ARG A 18 8.21 9.60 -3.78
C ARG A 18 9.20 9.68 -2.62
N GLY A 19 10.37 9.06 -2.75
CA GLY A 19 11.40 9.06 -1.71
C GLY A 19 10.93 8.37 -0.42
N LEU A 20 10.07 7.36 -0.54
CA LEU A 20 9.69 6.55 0.62
C LEU A 20 10.89 5.70 1.07
N PRO A 21 10.95 5.30 2.36
CA PRO A 21 12.04 4.48 2.88
C PRO A 21 12.31 3.25 2.02
N ASP A 22 13.56 2.95 1.71
CA ASP A 22 13.99 1.83 0.84
C ASP A 22 14.16 0.50 1.57
N ASP A 23 14.03 0.52 2.90
CA ASP A 23 14.13 -0.63 3.78
C ASP A 23 13.19 -1.77 3.35
N PRO A 24 13.70 -3.00 3.18
CA PRO A 24 12.91 -4.14 2.72
C PRO A 24 11.65 -4.40 3.57
N GLU A 25 11.76 -4.19 4.87
CA GLU A 25 10.69 -4.40 5.86
C GLU A 25 9.59 -3.34 5.73
N PHE A 26 9.95 -2.08 5.47
CA PHE A 26 8.98 -1.07 5.09
C PHE A 26 8.31 -1.38 3.75
N ARG A 27 9.10 -1.78 2.74
CA ARG A 27 8.60 -2.02 1.39
C ARG A 27 7.61 -3.17 1.32
N SER A 28 7.92 -4.26 2.01
CA SER A 28 7.00 -5.40 2.14
C SER A 28 5.72 -5.02 2.88
N ALA A 29 5.82 -4.30 4.01
CA ALA A 29 4.65 -3.84 4.77
C ALA A 29 3.77 -2.87 3.96
N PHE A 30 4.38 -1.97 3.19
CA PHE A 30 3.67 -1.02 2.33
C PHE A 30 2.86 -1.72 1.24
N VAL A 31 3.47 -2.67 0.52
CA VAL A 31 2.78 -3.45 -0.52
C VAL A 31 1.66 -4.29 0.09
N ALA A 32 1.93 -5.00 1.19
CA ALA A 32 0.93 -5.82 1.87
C ALA A 32 -0.28 -4.99 2.36
N TYR A 33 -0.05 -3.77 2.85
CA TYR A 33 -1.14 -2.87 3.26
C TYR A 33 -2.00 -2.46 2.07
N LEU A 34 -1.38 -2.09 0.95
CA LEU A 34 -2.09 -1.70 -0.27
C LEU A 34 -2.92 -2.86 -0.84
N GLU A 35 -2.38 -4.07 -0.85
CA GLU A 35 -3.11 -5.26 -1.30
C GLU A 35 -4.35 -5.52 -0.43
N TRP A 36 -4.17 -5.53 0.90
CA TRP A 36 -5.26 -5.72 1.85
C TRP A 36 -6.34 -4.63 1.72
N ARG A 37 -5.93 -3.36 1.63
CA ARG A 37 -6.87 -2.23 1.49
C ARG A 37 -7.61 -2.24 0.17
N SER A 38 -6.95 -2.61 -0.92
CA SER A 38 -7.59 -2.70 -2.24
C SER A 38 -8.66 -3.78 -2.25
N ARG A 39 -8.39 -4.94 -1.63
CA ARG A 39 -9.40 -6.01 -1.47
C ARG A 39 -10.61 -5.53 -0.66
N LEU A 40 -10.38 -4.81 0.44
CA LEU A 40 -11.46 -4.22 1.22
C LEU A 40 -12.26 -3.18 0.43
N ALA A 41 -11.59 -2.33 -0.35
CA ALA A 41 -12.26 -1.34 -1.19
C ALA A 41 -13.18 -2.01 -2.22
N VAL A 42 -12.73 -3.09 -2.86
CA VAL A 42 -13.56 -3.87 -3.80
C VAL A 42 -14.79 -4.45 -3.09
N MET A 43 -14.62 -5.07 -1.91
CA MET A 43 -15.74 -5.64 -1.14
C MET A 43 -16.76 -4.59 -0.72
N ASN A 44 -16.29 -3.42 -0.28
CA ASN A 44 -17.14 -2.33 0.18
C ASN A 44 -17.85 -1.57 -0.94
N SER A 45 -17.41 -1.73 -2.19
CA SER A 45 -17.96 -1.02 -3.35
C SER A 45 -18.90 -1.86 -4.21
N GLN A 46 -19.26 -3.07 -3.77
CA GLN A 46 -20.25 -3.90 -4.47
C GLN A 46 -21.67 -3.33 -4.31
N ASP A 47 -22.54 -3.57 -5.29
CA ASP A 47 -23.94 -3.18 -5.18
C ASP A 47 -24.62 -3.89 -4.00
N GLY A 48 -25.29 -3.10 -3.15
CA GLY A 48 -25.92 -3.59 -1.92
C GLY A 48 -24.95 -3.90 -0.78
N ALA A 49 -23.65 -3.56 -0.91
CA ALA A 49 -22.71 -3.67 0.20
C ALA A 49 -23.15 -2.79 1.38
N ALA A 50 -23.03 -3.32 2.60
CA ALA A 50 -23.28 -2.62 3.85
C ALA A 50 -21.96 -2.47 4.63
N PRO A 51 -21.03 -1.60 4.19
CA PRO A 51 -19.74 -1.45 4.84
C PRO A 51 -19.90 -0.90 6.26
N VAL A 52 -19.14 -1.46 7.20
CA VAL A 52 -19.07 -0.95 8.58
C VAL A 52 -18.20 0.31 8.56
N LEU A 53 -18.84 1.48 8.74
CA LEU A 53 -18.16 2.78 8.67
C LEU A 53 -17.31 3.08 9.90
N ASP A 54 -17.65 2.51 11.06
CA ASP A 54 -16.97 2.73 12.33
C ASP A 54 -16.03 1.56 12.70
N GLN A 55 -15.14 1.22 11.76
CA GLN A 55 -14.09 0.24 11.98
C GLN A 55 -12.81 0.97 12.40
N PRO A 56 -12.23 0.66 13.59
CA PRO A 56 -10.97 1.26 13.99
C PRO A 56 -9.87 0.89 12.98
N MET A 57 -9.13 1.91 12.54
CA MET A 57 -8.00 1.74 11.63
C MET A 57 -6.93 0.86 12.31
N PRO A 58 -6.56 -0.30 11.74
CA PRO A 58 -5.48 -1.09 12.30
C PRO A 58 -4.16 -0.34 12.19
N LYS A 59 -3.34 -0.44 13.23
CA LYS A 59 -1.97 0.10 13.21
C LYS A 59 -1.06 -0.90 12.50
N TRP A 60 -0.40 -0.45 11.44
CA TRP A 60 0.59 -1.23 10.71
C TRP A 60 1.98 -0.68 11.02
N GLY A 61 2.92 -1.58 11.32
CA GLY A 61 4.33 -1.27 11.53
C GLY A 61 5.18 -1.70 10.33
N TRP A 62 6.49 -1.74 10.53
CA TRP A 62 7.50 -2.20 9.57
C TRP A 62 7.53 -3.74 9.46
N GLY A 63 6.36 -4.38 9.41
CA GLY A 63 6.24 -5.82 9.60
C GLY A 63 6.57 -6.27 11.03
N GLU A 64 7.02 -7.51 11.17
CA GLU A 64 7.33 -8.14 12.48
C GLU A 64 8.50 -7.47 13.23
N VAL A 65 9.43 -6.82 12.52
CA VAL A 65 10.66 -6.28 13.13
C VAL A 65 10.48 -4.95 13.86
N GLY A 66 9.36 -4.24 13.62
CA GLY A 66 8.99 -3.05 14.39
C GLY A 66 9.85 -1.80 14.17
N GLY A 67 10.75 -1.78 13.19
CA GLY A 67 11.56 -0.59 12.86
C GLY A 67 12.47 -0.79 11.65
N PRO A 68 13.16 0.28 11.22
CA PRO A 68 14.11 0.23 10.09
C PRO A 68 15.28 -0.70 10.34
N TYR A 69 15.69 -1.41 9.29
CA TYR A 69 16.92 -2.16 9.23
C TYR A 69 18.10 -1.24 9.53
N ARG A 70 18.99 -1.67 10.42
CA ARG A 70 20.09 -0.85 10.96
C ARG A 70 21.46 -1.17 10.35
N GLY A 71 21.51 -2.03 9.33
CA GLY A 71 22.75 -2.55 8.76
C GLY A 71 23.12 -3.92 9.29
#